data_AF-A0A951HPN5-F1
#
_entry.id   AF-A0A951HPN5-F1
#
_cell.length_a   1.000
_cell.length_b   1.000
_cell.length_c   1.000
_cell.angle_alpha   90.00
_cell.angle_beta   90.00
_cell.angle_gamma   90.00
#
_symmetry.space_group_name_H-M   'P 1'
#
loop_
_entity.id
_entity.type
_entity.pdbx_description
1 polymer ?
#
loop_
_entity_poly.entity_id
_entity_poly.type
_entity_poly.pdbx_seq_one_letter_code
_entity_poly.pdbx_strand_id
1 'polypeptide(L)'
;MLIDSRPKLPRLELDVLDVCGGSSHPTQFEGTTRDGRPVYIRYRFGWLSVAVGQAGQQDTGPDDVVWEEQVGPPFHGAIALAQISDLTGITFDGRLLCLGDDELRRRGEIEGWIDLSGRSTHWERRLHCTAADVAHFVAAVEKDMQPVVCLNWQELSGPDRLPIWRISDQPDFSLSGVVGIGRAREEARHLVSGGVVPMADIRDFFDLALSVSGPPQDSRVDYTSLERGLSREGIRAAWAPYSPANLACTFANRRGESRLAFDRVRALADRHFTQIHEVVHLATRTSLGREYREPWCGQEIAEWCARRSGRYAVVNRTDYGWLGYRPIRD
;
A
#
# COMPACT_ATOMS: atom_id res chain seq x y z
N MET A 1 -6.78 -0.41 -5.99
CA MET A 1 -7.39 0.80 -6.59
C MET A 1 -6.32 1.70 -7.22
N LEU A 2 -6.70 2.58 -8.17
CA LEU A 2 -5.84 3.67 -8.68
C LEU A 2 -6.40 4.98 -8.13
N ILE A 3 -5.55 5.87 -7.60
CA ILE A 3 -5.96 7.23 -7.23
C ILE A 3 -5.28 8.15 -8.21
N ASP A 4 -5.95 8.34 -9.33
CA ASP A 4 -5.47 9.08 -10.50
C ASP A 4 -5.73 10.58 -10.40
N SER A 5 -6.50 11.01 -9.41
CA SER A 5 -6.76 12.42 -9.16
C SER A 5 -7.12 12.65 -7.70
N ARG A 6 -6.84 13.87 -7.22
CA ARG A 6 -7.38 14.34 -5.95
C ARG A 6 -8.91 14.26 -6.01
N PRO A 7 -9.55 13.56 -5.07
CA PRO A 7 -11.01 13.46 -5.08
C PRO A 7 -11.60 14.87 -4.90
N LYS A 8 -12.73 15.12 -5.59
CA LYS A 8 -13.47 16.38 -5.45
C LYS A 8 -14.29 16.29 -4.18
N LEU A 9 -13.74 16.81 -3.09
CA LEU A 9 -14.35 16.69 -1.77
C LEU A 9 -15.23 17.91 -1.46
N PRO A 10 -16.40 17.71 -0.81
CA PRO A 10 -17.13 18.83 -0.23
C PRO A 10 -16.29 19.47 0.87
N ARG A 11 -16.37 20.80 1.01
CA ARG A 11 -15.75 21.50 2.13
C ARG A 11 -16.61 21.30 3.37
N LEU A 12 -16.02 20.87 4.48
CA LEU A 12 -16.74 20.60 5.73
C LEU A 12 -16.97 21.87 6.57
N GLU A 13 -16.30 22.98 6.25
CA GLU A 13 -16.44 24.30 6.90
C GLU A 13 -16.39 24.23 8.45
N LEU A 14 -15.56 23.32 8.99
CA LEU A 14 -15.31 23.20 10.42
C LEU A 14 -14.08 24.02 10.82
N ASP A 15 -14.13 24.63 12.00
CA ASP A 15 -12.99 25.30 12.62
C ASP A 15 -12.65 24.63 13.95
N VAL A 16 -11.52 23.92 14.02
CA VAL A 16 -11.08 23.12 15.17
C VAL A 16 -10.04 23.91 15.98
N LEU A 17 -10.27 24.13 17.28
CA LEU A 17 -9.43 25.00 18.11
C LEU A 17 -8.30 24.25 18.84
N ASP A 18 -8.61 23.08 19.38
CA ASP A 18 -7.69 22.25 20.17
C ASP A 18 -7.63 20.89 19.50
N VAL A 19 -6.53 20.60 18.79
CA VAL A 19 -6.33 19.32 18.09
C VAL A 19 -5.10 18.62 18.64
N CYS A 20 -5.26 17.34 18.99
CA CYS A 20 -4.18 16.48 19.44
C CYS A 20 -4.11 15.20 18.59
N GLY A 21 -3.05 14.41 18.78
CA GLY A 21 -2.82 13.17 18.04
C GLY A 21 -1.75 13.29 16.95
N GLY A 22 -1.93 12.55 15.85
CA GLY A 22 -1.05 12.62 14.68
C GLY A 22 0.20 11.73 14.68
N SER A 23 0.41 10.88 15.69
CA SER A 23 1.67 10.14 15.89
C SER A 23 1.59 8.62 15.62
N SER A 24 0.50 8.12 15.05
CA SER A 24 0.29 6.67 14.84
C SER A 24 -0.12 6.31 13.41
N HIS A 25 0.04 5.03 13.05
CA HIS A 25 -0.50 4.40 11.83
C HIS A 25 -1.54 3.35 12.27
N PRO A 26 -2.84 3.58 12.08
CA PRO A 26 -3.46 4.70 11.36
C PRO A 26 -3.40 6.03 12.10
N THR A 27 -3.24 7.12 11.36
CA THR A 27 -3.21 8.49 11.90
C THR A 27 -4.60 8.89 12.37
N GLN A 28 -4.66 9.44 13.59
CA GLN A 28 -5.88 9.86 14.25
C GLN A 28 -5.66 11.21 14.93
N PHE A 29 -6.71 12.03 14.90
CA PHE A 29 -6.76 13.31 15.57
C PHE A 29 -8.08 13.45 16.32
N GLU A 30 -8.00 14.04 17.50
CA GLU A 30 -9.14 14.42 18.31
C GLU A 30 -9.09 15.93 18.51
N GLY A 31 -10.26 16.57 18.51
CA GLY A 31 -10.32 17.99 18.82
C GLY A 31 -11.71 18.51 19.07
N THR A 32 -11.82 19.82 19.25
CA THR A 32 -13.10 20.50 19.49
C THR A 32 -13.27 21.68 18.54
N THR A 33 -14.44 21.77 17.93
CA THR A 33 -14.82 22.91 17.09
C THR A 33 -15.02 24.19 17.90
N ARG A 34 -14.99 25.35 17.23
CA ARG A 34 -15.26 26.66 17.86
C ARG A 34 -16.63 26.74 18.55
N ASP A 35 -17.63 26.00 18.07
CA ASP A 35 -18.97 25.93 18.67
C ASP A 35 -19.14 24.78 19.69
N GLY A 36 -18.04 24.15 20.12
CA GLY A 36 -18.04 23.22 21.25
C GLY A 36 -18.47 21.79 20.92
N ARG A 37 -18.43 21.39 19.64
CA ARG A 37 -18.66 20.00 19.20
C ARG A 37 -17.33 19.22 19.16
N PRO A 38 -17.25 18.00 19.71
CA PRO A 38 -16.08 17.15 19.56
C PRO A 38 -15.94 16.69 18.10
N VAL A 39 -14.70 16.55 17.66
CA VAL A 39 -14.32 16.12 16.31
C VAL A 39 -13.31 14.99 16.41
N TYR A 40 -13.53 13.94 15.64
CA TYR A 40 -12.59 12.85 15.44
C TYR A 40 -12.25 12.72 13.96
N ILE A 41 -10.96 12.77 13.63
CA ILE A 41 -10.47 12.63 12.26
C ILE A 41 -9.57 11.41 12.20
N ARG A 42 -9.84 10.51 11.27
CA ARG A 42 -9.09 9.27 11.14
C ARG A 42 -8.72 8.98 9.70
N TYR A 43 -7.46 8.65 9.49
CA TYR A 43 -6.92 8.21 8.21
C TYR A 43 -6.38 6.77 8.30
N ARG A 44 -7.08 5.83 7.66
CA ARG A 44 -6.74 4.40 7.71
C ARG A 44 -6.96 3.71 6.38
N PHE A 45 -5.97 2.96 5.92
CA PHE A 45 -6.03 2.18 4.68
C PHE A 45 -6.43 3.00 3.45
N GLY A 46 -6.00 4.26 3.40
CA GLY A 46 -6.36 5.19 2.33
C GLY A 46 -7.66 5.99 2.56
N TRP A 47 -8.46 5.62 3.57
CA TRP A 47 -9.72 6.26 3.88
C TRP A 47 -9.53 7.37 4.90
N LEU A 48 -10.01 8.57 4.58
CA LEU A 48 -10.13 9.68 5.52
C LEU A 48 -11.58 9.78 5.97
N SER A 49 -11.80 9.81 7.27
CA SER A 49 -13.11 9.94 7.90
C SER A 49 -13.09 11.09 8.90
N VAL A 50 -14.20 11.81 8.99
CA VAL A 50 -14.44 12.89 9.95
C VAL A 50 -15.77 12.62 10.64
N ALA A 51 -15.73 12.49 11.95
CA ALA A 51 -16.89 12.40 12.82
C ALA A 51 -17.04 13.68 13.64
N VAL A 52 -18.27 14.16 13.82
CA VAL A 52 -18.58 15.38 14.56
C VAL A 52 -19.76 15.12 15.48
N GLY A 53 -19.52 15.23 16.79
CA GLY A 53 -20.56 15.06 17.80
C GLY A 53 -21.46 16.28 17.95
N GLN A 54 -22.41 16.19 18.86
CA GLN A 54 -23.27 17.29 19.28
C GLN A 54 -22.54 18.22 20.25
N ALA A 55 -22.97 19.48 20.31
CA ALA A 55 -22.39 20.46 21.21
C ALA A 55 -22.57 20.01 22.67
N GLY A 56 -21.49 20.05 23.46
CA GLY A 56 -21.49 19.60 24.85
C GLY A 56 -21.32 18.09 25.06
N GLN A 57 -21.18 17.29 24.00
CA GLN A 57 -20.70 15.92 24.13
C GLN A 57 -19.19 15.88 24.41
N GLN A 58 -18.74 14.83 25.10
CA GLN A 58 -17.32 14.63 25.41
C GLN A 58 -16.54 13.99 24.26
N ASP A 59 -17.21 13.16 23.44
CA ASP A 59 -16.58 12.39 22.38
C ASP A 59 -17.59 12.11 21.25
N THR A 60 -17.08 11.64 20.12
CA THR A 60 -17.84 11.20 18.94
C THR A 60 -18.08 9.69 18.98
N GLY A 61 -19.24 9.25 18.49
CA GLY A 61 -19.60 7.85 18.27
C GLY A 61 -19.43 7.41 16.81
N PRO A 62 -19.54 6.10 16.53
CA PRO A 62 -19.46 5.55 15.17
C PRO A 62 -20.58 6.05 14.24
N ASP A 63 -21.72 6.47 14.79
CA ASP A 63 -22.85 7.03 14.03
C ASP A 63 -22.68 8.53 13.72
N ASP A 64 -21.65 9.18 14.28
CA ASP A 64 -21.39 10.62 14.11
C ASP A 64 -20.49 10.92 12.91
N VAL A 65 -20.18 9.93 12.07
CA VAL A 65 -19.40 10.11 10.83
C VAL A 65 -20.20 10.97 9.86
N VAL A 66 -19.80 12.23 9.74
CA VAL A 66 -20.41 13.19 8.81
C VAL A 66 -19.82 13.07 7.41
N TRP A 67 -18.63 12.49 7.30
CA TRP A 67 -17.92 12.36 6.03
C TRP A 67 -16.86 11.25 6.06
N GLU A 68 -16.80 10.45 4.99
CA GLU A 68 -15.78 9.41 4.78
C GLU A 68 -15.54 9.23 3.28
N GLU A 69 -14.28 9.25 2.85
CA GLU A 69 -13.89 9.05 1.44
C GLU A 69 -12.49 8.42 1.35
N GLN A 70 -12.25 7.65 0.29
CA GLN A 70 -10.92 7.13 -0.01
C GLN A 70 -10.06 8.19 -0.73
N VAL A 71 -9.11 8.77 -0.01
CA VAL A 71 -8.24 9.85 -0.53
C VAL A 71 -6.82 9.40 -0.83
N GLY A 72 -6.37 8.26 -0.28
CA GLY A 72 -5.04 7.70 -0.49
C GLY A 72 -5.04 6.18 -0.74
N PRO A 73 -3.88 5.60 -1.11
CA PRO A 73 -3.81 4.24 -1.62
C PRO A 73 -4.26 3.23 -0.55
N PRO A 74 -4.80 2.07 -0.99
CA PRO A 74 -5.18 1.04 -0.05
C PRO A 74 -3.95 0.65 0.78
N PHE A 75 -4.14 0.45 2.08
CA PHE A 75 -3.07 0.17 3.08
C PHE A 75 -2.25 1.36 3.58
N HIS A 76 -2.42 2.55 3.01
CA HIS A 76 -1.77 3.74 3.53
C HIS A 76 -2.41 4.23 4.83
N GLY A 77 -1.60 4.60 5.82
CA GLY A 77 -2.09 4.96 7.16
C GLY A 77 -1.55 6.27 7.73
N ALA A 78 -0.74 7.01 6.96
CA ALA A 78 -0.08 8.23 7.40
C ALA A 78 -0.66 9.47 6.70
N ILE A 79 -0.97 10.55 7.42
CA ILE A 79 -1.38 11.82 6.79
C ILE A 79 -1.01 13.00 7.69
N ALA A 80 -0.69 14.15 7.10
CA ALA A 80 -0.47 15.39 7.84
C ALA A 80 -1.79 16.16 8.08
N LEU A 81 -1.91 16.88 9.20
CA LEU A 81 -3.03 17.82 9.44
C LEU A 81 -3.17 18.85 8.32
N ALA A 82 -2.05 19.35 7.79
CA ALA A 82 -2.06 20.29 6.67
C ALA A 82 -2.68 19.69 5.40
N GLN A 83 -2.47 18.40 5.13
CA GLN A 83 -3.13 17.72 4.02
C GLN A 83 -4.62 17.51 4.29
N ILE A 84 -5.03 17.23 5.53
CA ILE A 84 -6.44 17.18 5.92
C ILE A 84 -7.09 18.55 5.69
N SER A 85 -6.46 19.62 6.15
CA SER A 85 -6.94 21.00 5.98
C SER A 85 -7.13 21.34 4.50
N ASP A 86 -6.14 21.03 3.66
CA ASP A 86 -6.23 21.22 2.22
C ASP A 86 -7.36 20.38 1.59
N LEU A 87 -7.43 19.09 1.89
CA LEU A 87 -8.41 18.15 1.31
C LEU A 87 -9.85 18.50 1.69
N THR A 88 -10.10 18.85 2.95
CA THR A 88 -11.46 18.96 3.51
C THR A 88 -11.94 20.40 3.72
N GLY A 89 -11.03 21.38 3.65
CA GLY A 89 -11.32 22.77 3.99
C GLY A 89 -11.50 23.02 5.49
N ILE A 90 -11.24 22.03 6.36
CA ILE A 90 -11.22 22.23 7.81
C ILE A 90 -10.12 23.23 8.16
N THR A 91 -10.45 24.24 8.95
CA THR A 91 -9.50 25.18 9.53
C THR A 91 -9.12 24.76 10.94
N PHE A 92 -7.92 25.16 11.35
CA PHE A 92 -7.41 24.97 12.70
C PHE A 92 -7.09 26.34 13.29
N ASP A 93 -7.83 26.75 14.33
CA ASP A 93 -7.81 28.10 14.90
C ASP A 93 -7.94 29.21 13.84
N GLY A 94 -8.96 29.07 12.98
CA GLY A 94 -9.29 30.00 11.90
C GLY A 94 -8.32 30.00 10.73
N ARG A 95 -7.36 29.06 10.67
CA ARG A 95 -6.32 29.00 9.62
C ARG A 95 -6.43 27.72 8.81
N LEU A 96 -6.29 27.86 7.49
CA LEU A 96 -5.94 26.73 6.65
C LEU A 96 -4.45 26.43 6.86
N LEU A 97 -4.15 25.18 7.20
CA LEU A 97 -2.78 24.74 7.37
C LEU A 97 -2.20 24.41 5.99
N CYS A 98 -0.99 24.90 5.72
CA CYS A 98 -0.27 24.63 4.49
C CYS A 98 1.00 23.85 4.81
N LEU A 99 1.32 22.85 3.97
CA LEU A 99 2.57 22.11 4.03
C LEU A 99 3.43 22.47 2.82
N GLY A 100 4.66 22.90 3.06
CA GLY A 100 5.62 23.10 1.98
C GLY A 100 6.09 21.77 1.39
N ASP A 101 6.46 21.77 0.11
CA ASP A 101 6.91 20.57 -0.60
C ASP A 101 8.11 19.90 0.07
N ASP A 102 9.08 20.70 0.53
CA ASP A 102 10.27 20.20 1.22
C ASP A 102 9.95 19.47 2.52
N GLU A 103 8.97 19.97 3.29
CA GLU A 103 8.56 19.34 4.55
C GLU A 103 7.77 18.06 4.29
N LEU A 104 6.83 18.09 3.33
CA LEU A 104 6.12 16.89 2.90
C LEU A 104 7.11 15.80 2.46
N ARG A 105 8.14 16.19 1.71
CA ARG A 105 9.16 15.28 1.22
C ARG A 105 10.00 14.71 2.36
N ARG A 106 10.48 15.55 3.28
CA ARG A 106 11.27 15.14 4.44
C ARG A 106 10.50 14.21 5.37
N ARG A 107 9.25 14.56 5.69
CA ARG A 107 8.38 13.79 6.57
C ARG A 107 7.86 12.54 5.87
N GLY A 108 7.78 12.53 4.55
CA GLY A 108 7.50 11.34 3.75
C GLY A 108 8.52 10.22 3.99
N GLU A 109 9.80 10.57 4.16
CA GLU A 109 10.85 9.58 4.47
C GLU A 109 10.75 9.05 5.90
N ILE A 110 10.37 9.89 6.87
CA ILE A 110 10.40 9.55 8.30
C ILE A 110 9.09 8.89 8.74
N GLU A 111 7.96 9.45 8.30
CA GLU A 111 6.62 9.13 8.80
C GLU A 111 5.77 8.41 7.76
N GLY A 112 6.31 8.21 6.56
CA GLY A 112 5.62 7.56 5.46
C GLY A 112 4.53 8.42 4.82
N TRP A 113 4.52 9.74 5.03
CA TRP A 113 3.58 10.62 4.33
C TRP A 113 3.77 10.57 2.81
N ILE A 114 2.67 10.72 2.07
CA ILE A 114 2.67 10.78 0.61
C ILE A 114 1.92 12.04 0.14
N ASP A 115 2.11 12.44 -1.12
CA ASP A 115 1.44 13.62 -1.66
C ASP A 115 -0.01 13.35 -2.09
N LEU A 116 -0.97 13.74 -1.24
CA LEU A 116 -2.40 13.64 -1.52
C LEU A 116 -2.99 14.87 -2.24
N SER A 117 -2.16 15.83 -2.66
CA SER A 117 -2.63 17.04 -3.35
C SER A 117 -3.17 16.80 -4.77
N GLY A 118 -2.94 15.60 -5.32
CA GLY A 118 -3.29 15.24 -6.70
C GLY A 118 -2.22 15.62 -7.73
N ARG A 119 -1.07 16.14 -7.31
CA ARG A 119 0.09 16.32 -8.20
C ARG A 119 0.76 15.00 -8.57
N SER A 120 0.60 14.00 -7.72
CA SER A 120 1.11 12.64 -7.92
C SER A 120 -0.05 11.65 -7.94
N THR A 121 0.13 10.57 -8.69
CA THR A 121 -0.72 9.38 -8.65
C THR A 121 -0.01 8.31 -7.82
N HIS A 122 -0.77 7.65 -6.96
CA HIS A 122 -0.30 6.53 -6.16
C HIS A 122 -1.08 5.27 -6.50
N TRP A 123 -0.36 4.15 -6.58
CA TRP A 123 -0.95 2.83 -6.79
C TRP A 123 -0.22 1.81 -5.95
N GLU A 124 -0.96 0.97 -5.23
CA GLU A 124 -0.40 -0.05 -4.37
C GLU A 124 -1.22 -1.34 -4.45
N ARG A 125 -0.54 -2.49 -4.39
CA ARG A 125 -1.12 -3.83 -4.27
C ARG A 125 -0.34 -4.64 -3.26
N ARG A 126 -1.07 -5.37 -2.41
CA ARG A 126 -0.47 -6.45 -1.62
C ARG A 126 -0.39 -7.71 -2.48
N LEU A 127 0.72 -8.40 -2.35
CA LEU A 127 1.05 -9.63 -3.05
C LEU A 127 1.24 -10.75 -2.04
N HIS A 128 0.84 -11.96 -2.43
CA HIS A 128 1.45 -13.21 -1.99
C HIS A 128 2.27 -13.68 -3.18
N CYS A 129 3.60 -13.75 -3.05
CA CYS A 129 4.46 -14.14 -4.16
C CYS A 129 5.75 -14.80 -3.66
N THR A 130 6.41 -15.53 -4.55
CA THR A 130 7.79 -16.00 -4.33
C THR A 130 8.79 -14.96 -4.85
N ALA A 131 10.08 -15.11 -4.51
CA ALA A 131 11.12 -14.28 -5.12
C ALA A 131 11.19 -14.48 -6.65
N ALA A 132 10.88 -15.69 -7.13
CA ALA A 132 10.85 -16.00 -8.56
C ALA A 132 9.66 -15.34 -9.27
N ASP A 133 8.48 -15.27 -8.65
CA ASP A 133 7.35 -14.50 -9.19
C ASP A 133 7.73 -13.04 -9.42
N VAL A 134 8.42 -12.41 -8.45
CA VAL A 134 8.88 -11.02 -8.57
C VAL A 134 9.95 -10.89 -9.65
N ALA A 135 10.93 -11.80 -9.69
CA ALA A 135 11.97 -11.78 -10.73
C ALA A 135 11.38 -11.92 -12.14
N HIS A 136 10.40 -12.80 -12.34
CA HIS A 136 9.70 -12.94 -13.63
C HIS A 136 8.94 -11.68 -14.01
N PHE A 137 8.23 -11.06 -13.05
CA PHE A 137 7.54 -9.80 -13.29
C PHE A 137 8.50 -8.66 -13.65
N VAL A 138 9.61 -8.51 -12.93
CA VAL A 138 10.65 -7.51 -13.21
C VAL A 138 11.26 -7.73 -14.60
N ALA A 139 11.59 -8.97 -14.96
CA ALA A 139 12.10 -9.29 -16.29
C ALA A 139 11.09 -8.95 -17.40
N ALA A 140 9.79 -9.11 -17.14
CA ALA A 140 8.76 -8.69 -18.09
C ALA A 140 8.66 -7.17 -18.22
N VAL A 141 8.84 -6.42 -17.13
CA VAL A 141 8.96 -4.95 -17.18
C VAL A 141 10.18 -4.52 -17.98
N GLU A 142 11.36 -5.10 -17.73
CA GLU A 142 12.59 -4.81 -18.50
C GLU A 142 12.44 -5.13 -19.99
N LYS A 143 11.67 -6.17 -20.34
CA LYS A 143 11.44 -6.54 -21.74
C LYS A 143 10.48 -5.58 -22.45
N ASP A 144 9.36 -5.24 -21.82
CA ASP A 144 8.29 -4.43 -22.42
C ASP A 144 8.57 -2.93 -22.33
N MET A 145 9.53 -2.52 -21.49
CA MET A 145 9.81 -1.12 -21.19
C MET A 145 11.30 -0.83 -21.26
N GLN A 146 11.66 0.29 -21.89
CA GLN A 146 13.04 0.76 -22.01
C GLN A 146 13.05 2.30 -22.00
N PRO A 147 14.03 2.94 -21.33
CA PRO A 147 15.05 2.32 -20.48
C PRO A 147 14.49 1.91 -19.10
N VAL A 148 15.01 0.82 -18.53
CA VAL A 148 14.68 0.32 -17.18
C VAL A 148 15.95 0.14 -16.34
N VAL A 149 15.86 0.51 -15.07
CA VAL A 149 16.93 0.35 -14.09
C VAL A 149 16.38 -0.32 -12.83
N CYS A 150 16.91 -1.49 -12.50
CA CYS A 150 16.61 -2.18 -11.25
C CYS A 150 17.64 -1.79 -10.19
N LEU A 151 17.14 -1.34 -9.04
CA LEU A 151 17.91 -0.90 -7.89
C LEU A 151 17.47 -1.73 -6.68
N ASN A 152 18.38 -2.48 -6.06
CA ASN A 152 18.09 -3.10 -4.77
C ASN A 152 18.20 -2.07 -3.67
N TRP A 153 17.43 -2.23 -2.59
CA TRP A 153 17.61 -1.38 -1.41
C TRP A 153 17.73 -2.23 -0.15
N GLN A 154 18.44 -1.69 0.83
CA GLN A 154 18.51 -2.22 2.18
C GLN A 154 18.09 -1.11 3.13
N GLU A 155 17.16 -1.40 4.04
CA GLU A 155 16.84 -0.52 5.17
C GLU A 155 18.02 -0.56 6.15
N LEU A 156 18.69 0.57 6.37
CA LEU A 156 19.59 0.70 7.52
C LEU A 156 18.88 1.46 8.62
N SER A 157 18.87 0.87 9.82
CA SER A 157 18.42 1.55 11.03
C SER A 157 19.47 2.58 11.46
N GLY A 158 19.16 3.87 11.28
CA GLY A 158 19.96 4.98 11.79
C GLY A 158 19.52 5.49 13.17
N PRO A 159 20.36 6.26 13.89
CA PRO A 159 20.01 6.90 15.17
C PRO A 159 18.80 7.84 15.07
N ASP A 160 18.51 8.35 13.87
CA ASP A 160 17.37 9.22 13.58
C ASP A 160 16.12 8.46 13.07
N ARG A 161 16.13 7.11 13.08
CA ARG A 161 15.08 6.24 12.49
C ARG A 161 14.77 6.49 11.01
N LEU A 162 15.60 7.26 10.32
CA LEU A 162 15.48 7.43 8.88
C LEU A 162 15.79 6.10 8.20
N PRO A 163 14.89 5.56 7.36
CA PRO A 163 15.25 4.45 6.49
C PRO A 163 16.35 4.95 5.56
N ILE A 164 17.55 4.45 5.76
CA ILE A 164 18.67 4.74 4.88
C ILE A 164 18.63 3.68 3.78
N TRP A 165 18.48 4.12 2.53
CA TRP A 165 18.42 3.25 1.37
C TRP A 165 19.82 3.11 0.78
N ARG A 166 20.41 1.92 0.91
CA ARG A 166 21.64 1.59 0.17
C ARG A 166 21.29 0.92 -1.14
N ILE A 167 21.72 1.52 -2.24
CA ILE A 167 21.42 0.98 -3.56
C ILE A 167 22.56 0.07 -4.05
N SER A 168 22.20 -1.14 -4.48
CA SER A 168 23.11 -2.06 -5.16
C SER A 168 22.70 -2.22 -6.62
N ASP A 169 23.69 -2.23 -7.50
CA ASP A 169 23.57 -2.53 -8.92
C ASP A 169 23.57 -4.04 -9.23
N GLN A 170 23.70 -4.88 -8.20
CA GLN A 170 23.65 -6.33 -8.32
C GLN A 170 22.21 -6.77 -8.62
N PRO A 171 21.99 -7.73 -9.55
CA PRO A 171 20.66 -8.14 -10.02
C PRO A 171 19.89 -9.07 -9.05
N ASP A 172 20.40 -9.35 -7.85
CA ASP A 172 19.76 -10.27 -6.90
C ASP A 172 18.54 -9.62 -6.22
N PHE A 173 17.46 -9.48 -6.98
CA PHE A 173 16.20 -8.90 -6.52
C PHE A 173 15.46 -9.90 -5.62
N SER A 174 15.78 -9.90 -4.33
CA SER A 174 15.37 -10.93 -3.37
C SER A 174 13.99 -10.70 -2.70
N LEU A 175 13.15 -9.82 -3.27
CA LEU A 175 11.80 -9.33 -2.86
C LEU A 175 11.73 -7.86 -2.46
N SER A 176 12.87 -7.15 -2.37
CA SER A 176 12.90 -5.73 -2.01
C SER A 176 13.78 -4.93 -2.98
N GLY A 177 13.18 -3.97 -3.67
CA GLY A 177 13.88 -3.16 -4.66
C GLY A 177 12.99 -2.12 -5.34
N VAL A 178 13.58 -1.31 -6.20
CA VAL A 178 12.90 -0.32 -7.05
C VAL A 178 13.24 -0.60 -8.51
N VAL A 179 12.23 -0.60 -9.36
CA VAL A 179 12.35 -0.59 -10.82
C VAL A 179 12.03 0.81 -11.30
N GLY A 180 13.07 1.53 -11.74
CA GLY A 180 12.96 2.85 -12.32
C GLY A 180 12.85 2.79 -13.84
N ILE A 181 11.97 3.61 -14.42
CA ILE A 181 11.68 3.66 -15.86
C ILE A 181 11.92 5.07 -16.40
N GLY A 182 12.43 5.15 -17.64
CA GLY A 182 12.52 6.42 -18.40
C GLY A 182 13.86 7.14 -18.28
N ARG A 183 14.80 6.64 -17.46
CA ARG A 183 16.17 7.17 -17.33
C ARG A 183 17.23 6.12 -17.67
N ALA A 184 18.35 6.58 -18.21
CA ALA A 184 19.47 5.69 -18.53
C ALA A 184 20.16 5.15 -17.27
N ARG A 185 20.72 3.94 -17.38
CA ARG A 185 21.44 3.28 -16.29
C ARG A 185 22.64 4.07 -15.78
N GLU A 186 23.32 4.80 -16.66
CA GLU A 186 24.49 5.60 -16.30
C GLU A 186 24.12 6.81 -15.43
N GLU A 187 23.03 7.50 -15.76
CA GLU A 187 22.50 8.59 -14.93
C GLU A 187 22.08 8.09 -13.55
N ALA A 188 21.39 6.93 -13.50
CA ALA A 188 20.99 6.32 -12.24
C ALA A 188 22.21 5.91 -11.39
N ARG A 189 23.30 5.44 -12.00
CA ARG A 189 24.56 5.15 -11.28
C ARG A 189 25.15 6.39 -10.62
N HIS A 190 25.10 7.55 -11.28
CA HIS A 190 25.56 8.80 -10.67
C HIS A 190 24.72 9.19 -9.46
N LEU A 191 23.40 9.06 -9.53
CA LEU A 191 22.49 9.36 -8.41
C LEU A 191 22.86 8.55 -7.16
N VAL A 192 23.23 7.27 -7.34
CA VAL A 192 23.47 6.34 -6.23
C VAL A 192 24.94 6.23 -5.81
N SER A 193 25.86 6.84 -6.57
CA SER A 193 27.30 6.81 -6.31
C SER A 193 27.70 7.46 -4.98
N GLY A 194 26.86 8.36 -4.47
CA GLY A 194 27.03 9.02 -3.17
C GLY A 194 26.69 8.15 -1.95
N GLY A 195 26.23 6.91 -2.15
CA GLY A 195 25.86 6.01 -1.06
C GLY A 195 24.36 6.06 -0.73
N VAL A 196 23.99 6.80 0.31
CA VAL A 196 22.60 6.86 0.81
C VAL A 196 21.78 7.84 -0.02
N VAL A 197 20.67 7.38 -0.59
CA VAL A 197 19.76 8.23 -1.38
C VAL A 197 18.34 8.16 -0.78
N PRO A 198 17.69 9.31 -0.48
CA PRO A 198 16.28 9.33 -0.08
C PRO A 198 15.36 8.71 -1.13
N MET A 199 14.30 8.02 -0.72
CA MET A 199 13.36 7.39 -1.66
C MET A 199 12.65 8.42 -2.56
N ALA A 200 12.37 9.62 -2.03
CA ALA A 200 11.81 10.73 -2.78
C ALA A 200 12.71 11.13 -3.96
N ASP A 201 14.03 11.15 -3.78
CA ASP A 201 14.96 11.45 -4.89
C ASP A 201 14.91 10.40 -5.99
N ILE A 202 14.78 9.13 -5.61
CA ILE A 202 14.59 8.05 -6.58
C ILE A 202 13.29 8.23 -7.36
N ARG A 203 12.19 8.56 -6.67
CA ARG A 203 10.87 8.77 -7.29
C ARG A 203 10.84 9.99 -8.21
N ASP A 204 11.52 11.08 -7.85
CA ASP A 204 11.59 12.30 -8.66
C ASP A 204 12.51 12.15 -9.88
N PHE A 205 13.51 11.27 -9.78
CA PHE A 205 14.49 11.03 -10.84
C PHE A 205 13.89 10.27 -12.03
N PHE A 206 13.14 9.18 -11.76
CA PHE A 206 12.52 8.35 -12.80
C PHE A 206 11.17 8.93 -13.26
N ASP A 207 10.75 8.60 -14.49
CA ASP A 207 9.40 8.93 -14.96
C ASP A 207 8.33 8.09 -14.26
N LEU A 208 8.72 6.88 -13.86
CA LEU A 208 7.94 5.97 -13.04
C LEU A 208 8.89 5.18 -12.14
N ALA A 209 8.61 5.16 -10.84
CA ALA A 209 9.30 4.29 -9.88
C ALA A 209 8.31 3.25 -9.34
N LEU A 210 8.70 1.98 -9.46
CA LEU A 210 7.94 0.83 -8.98
C LEU A 210 8.73 0.17 -7.86
N SER A 211 8.26 0.30 -6.62
CA SER A 211 8.85 -0.37 -5.47
C SER A 211 8.18 -1.72 -5.23
N VAL A 212 8.99 -2.75 -5.04
CA VAL A 212 8.57 -4.03 -4.45
C VAL A 212 9.18 -4.10 -3.05
N SER A 213 8.39 -4.46 -2.05
CA SER A 213 8.88 -4.68 -0.69
C SER A 213 8.23 -5.91 -0.07
N GLY A 214 9.04 -6.94 0.17
CA GLY A 214 8.68 -8.07 1.03
C GLY A 214 8.97 -7.74 2.50
N PRO A 215 8.37 -8.44 3.46
CA PRO A 215 8.81 -8.36 4.83
C PRO A 215 10.22 -8.99 4.91
N PRO A 216 10.98 -8.71 5.98
CA PRO A 216 12.30 -9.30 6.17
C PRO A 216 12.23 -10.82 6.00
N GLN A 217 13.25 -11.44 5.39
CA GLN A 217 13.27 -12.90 5.13
C GLN A 217 13.03 -13.76 6.39
N ASP A 218 13.24 -13.19 7.59
CA ASP A 218 13.04 -13.86 8.88
C ASP A 218 11.64 -13.70 9.49
N SER A 219 10.74 -12.89 8.91
CA SER A 219 9.36 -12.77 9.42
C SER A 219 8.52 -13.97 8.98
N ARG A 220 8.73 -15.13 9.61
CA ARG A 220 7.84 -16.26 9.43
C ARG A 220 6.46 -15.92 9.99
N VAL A 221 5.44 -16.00 9.16
CA VAL A 221 4.06 -15.94 9.61
C VAL A 221 3.79 -17.16 10.49
N ASP A 222 3.43 -16.94 11.76
CA ASP A 222 3.06 -18.02 12.67
C ASP A 222 1.64 -18.51 12.32
N TYR A 223 1.57 -19.69 11.71
CA TYR A 223 0.31 -20.35 11.36
C TYR A 223 -0.23 -21.27 12.45
N THR A 224 0.40 -21.36 13.63
CA THR A 224 0.06 -22.36 14.67
C THR A 224 -1.41 -22.31 15.10
N SER A 225 -1.98 -21.12 15.25
CA SER A 225 -3.40 -20.98 15.61
C SER A 225 -4.35 -21.43 14.50
N LEU A 226 -3.98 -21.16 13.24
CA LEU A 226 -4.73 -21.57 12.07
C LEU A 226 -4.65 -23.10 11.88
N GLU A 227 -3.46 -23.69 12.01
CA GLU A 227 -3.26 -25.14 11.94
C GLU A 227 -4.04 -25.90 13.01
N ARG A 228 -4.07 -25.40 14.25
CA ARG A 228 -4.91 -25.98 15.31
C ARG A 228 -6.39 -25.90 14.97
N GLY A 229 -6.84 -24.78 14.41
CA GLY A 229 -8.22 -24.60 13.97
C GLY A 229 -8.63 -25.60 12.89
N LEU A 230 -7.79 -25.78 11.87
CA LEU A 230 -8.01 -26.73 10.78
C LEU A 230 -7.93 -28.19 11.25
N SER A 231 -6.98 -28.50 12.14
CA SER A 231 -6.80 -29.86 12.66
C SER A 231 -8.00 -30.34 13.48
N ARG A 232 -8.66 -29.44 14.23
CA ARG A 232 -9.90 -29.77 14.97
C ARG A 232 -11.05 -30.20 14.05
N GLU A 233 -11.03 -29.75 12.80
CA GLU A 233 -12.02 -30.08 11.77
C GLU A 233 -11.56 -31.23 10.86
N GLY A 234 -10.44 -31.90 11.20
CA GLY A 234 -9.86 -32.97 10.39
C GLY A 234 -9.26 -32.50 9.06
N ILE A 235 -9.00 -31.20 8.90
CA ILE A 235 -8.45 -30.62 7.67
C ILE A 235 -6.92 -30.59 7.75
N ARG A 236 -6.25 -31.30 6.83
CA ARG A 236 -4.79 -31.24 6.67
C ARG A 236 -4.40 -30.12 5.70
N ALA A 237 -3.73 -29.09 6.20
CA ALA A 237 -3.20 -28.01 5.37
C ALA A 237 -1.76 -28.29 4.92
N ALA A 238 -1.39 -27.71 3.78
CA ALA A 238 -0.01 -27.46 3.38
C ALA A 238 0.10 -25.96 3.07
N TRP A 239 1.24 -25.35 3.36
CA TRP A 239 1.47 -23.93 3.13
C TRP A 239 2.33 -23.73 1.89
N ALA A 240 1.94 -22.76 1.06
CA ALA A 240 2.77 -22.33 -0.06
C ALA A 240 4.02 -21.60 0.46
N PRO A 241 5.19 -21.77 -0.19
CA PRO A 241 6.41 -21.04 0.16
C PRO A 241 6.35 -19.62 -0.40
N TYR A 242 5.44 -18.79 0.10
CA TYR A 242 5.32 -17.40 -0.32
C TYR A 242 5.69 -16.44 0.80
N SER A 243 6.10 -15.24 0.39
CA SER A 243 6.21 -14.09 1.26
C SER A 243 5.08 -13.12 0.92
N PRO A 244 4.42 -12.50 1.91
CA PRO A 244 3.72 -11.26 1.68
C PRO A 244 4.65 -10.27 0.98
N ALA A 245 4.15 -9.41 0.12
CA ALA A 245 4.92 -8.29 -0.40
C ALA A 245 3.97 -7.15 -0.77
N ASN A 246 4.53 -5.96 -0.97
CA ASN A 246 3.81 -4.83 -1.50
C ASN A 246 4.43 -4.44 -2.84
N LEU A 247 3.59 -4.19 -3.82
CA LEU A 247 3.95 -3.60 -5.10
C LEU A 247 3.34 -2.21 -5.12
N ALA A 248 4.18 -1.19 -5.06
CA ALA A 248 3.73 0.20 -5.01
C ALA A 248 4.41 1.03 -6.10
N CYS A 249 3.67 2.00 -6.62
CA CYS A 249 4.09 2.86 -7.70
C CYS A 249 3.65 4.30 -7.40
N THR A 250 4.52 5.25 -7.70
CA THR A 250 4.23 6.69 -7.59
C THR A 250 4.81 7.41 -8.80
N PHE A 251 4.04 8.33 -9.37
CA PHE A 251 4.51 9.20 -10.45
C PHE A 251 3.80 10.55 -10.45
N ALA A 252 4.47 11.57 -11.00
CA ALA A 252 3.90 12.90 -11.14
C ALA A 252 2.90 12.97 -12.31
N ASN A 253 1.73 13.58 -12.08
CA ASN A 253 0.65 13.71 -13.06
C ASN A 253 0.95 14.68 -14.21
N ARG A 254 2.04 15.45 -14.12
CA ARG A 254 2.40 16.47 -15.13
C ARG A 254 2.99 15.89 -16.42
N ARG A 255 3.36 14.60 -16.46
CA ARG A 255 3.98 13.96 -17.62
C ARG A 255 3.03 12.91 -18.19
N GLY A 256 2.50 13.16 -19.40
CA GLY A 256 1.63 12.18 -20.09
C GLY A 256 2.32 10.82 -20.30
N GLU A 257 3.64 10.82 -20.46
CA GLU A 257 4.46 9.61 -20.60
C GLU A 257 4.45 8.75 -19.33
N SER A 258 4.47 9.34 -18.14
CA SER A 258 4.39 8.62 -16.86
C SER A 258 3.09 7.82 -16.75
N ARG A 259 1.97 8.37 -17.22
CA ARG A 259 0.68 7.66 -17.22
C ARG A 259 0.69 6.46 -18.17
N LEU A 260 1.24 6.62 -19.38
CA LEU A 260 1.37 5.52 -20.34
C LEU A 260 2.29 4.41 -19.82
N ALA A 261 3.42 4.79 -19.21
CA ALA A 261 4.31 3.84 -18.55
C ALA A 261 3.59 3.10 -17.42
N PHE A 262 2.84 3.82 -16.59
CA PHE A 262 2.06 3.23 -15.50
C PHE A 262 0.99 2.24 -16.01
N ASP A 263 0.22 2.61 -17.03
CA ASP A 263 -0.82 1.73 -17.56
C ASP A 263 -0.23 0.42 -18.13
N ARG A 264 0.98 0.48 -18.70
CA ARG A 264 1.74 -0.71 -19.14
C ARG A 264 2.22 -1.56 -17.96
N VAL A 265 2.81 -0.95 -16.93
CA VAL A 265 3.22 -1.67 -15.71
C VAL A 265 2.02 -2.34 -15.04
N ARG A 266 0.89 -1.64 -14.95
CA ARG A 266 -0.35 -2.19 -14.39
C ARG A 266 -0.82 -3.40 -15.21
N ALA A 267 -0.86 -3.30 -16.54
CA ALA A 267 -1.23 -4.42 -17.40
C ALA A 267 -0.25 -5.59 -17.30
N LEU A 268 1.05 -5.34 -17.09
CA LEU A 268 2.03 -6.38 -16.79
C LEU A 268 1.75 -7.06 -15.45
N ALA A 269 1.43 -6.29 -14.42
CA ALA A 269 1.10 -6.81 -13.10
C ALA A 269 -0.18 -7.65 -13.12
N ASP A 270 -1.24 -7.17 -13.79
CA ASP A 270 -2.50 -7.92 -13.99
C ASP A 270 -2.29 -9.24 -14.74
N ARG A 271 -1.28 -9.31 -15.63
CA ARG A 271 -0.92 -10.55 -16.33
C ARG A 271 -0.12 -11.51 -15.44
N HIS A 272 0.76 -11.01 -14.58
CA HIS A 272 1.66 -11.85 -13.76
C HIS A 272 1.04 -12.32 -12.45
N PHE A 273 0.16 -11.51 -11.87
CA PHE A 273 -0.47 -11.77 -10.60
C PHE A 273 -1.98 -11.88 -10.79
N THR A 274 -2.62 -12.81 -10.09
CA THR A 274 -4.08 -12.98 -10.11
C THR A 274 -4.71 -12.52 -8.81
N GLN A 275 -5.84 -11.83 -8.93
CA GLN A 275 -6.74 -11.53 -7.83
C GLN A 275 -7.96 -12.47 -7.79
N ILE A 276 -8.10 -13.34 -8.80
CA ILE A 276 -9.25 -14.22 -8.90
C ILE A 276 -8.94 -15.48 -8.11
N HIS A 277 -9.80 -15.76 -7.15
CA HIS A 277 -9.71 -16.94 -6.30
C HIS A 277 -10.96 -17.77 -6.46
N GLU A 278 -10.79 -19.06 -6.66
CA GLU A 278 -11.86 -20.01 -6.39
C GLU A 278 -12.01 -20.19 -4.88
N VAL A 279 -13.24 -20.05 -4.41
CA VAL A 279 -13.59 -20.24 -3.00
C VAL A 279 -14.06 -21.67 -2.80
N VAL A 280 -13.43 -22.38 -1.87
CA VAL A 280 -13.73 -23.79 -1.59
C VAL A 280 -14.09 -23.93 -0.12
N HIS A 281 -15.27 -24.50 0.16
CA HIS A 281 -15.62 -24.89 1.52
C HIS A 281 -14.79 -26.12 1.93
N LEU A 282 -13.93 -25.97 2.93
CA LEU A 282 -12.86 -26.96 3.18
C LEU A 282 -13.36 -28.30 3.71
N ALA A 283 -14.45 -28.30 4.48
CA ALA A 283 -15.00 -29.54 5.03
C ALA A 283 -15.70 -30.40 3.96
N THR A 284 -16.43 -29.76 3.04
CA THR A 284 -17.18 -30.45 1.96
C THR A 284 -16.39 -30.56 0.66
N ARG A 285 -15.31 -29.79 0.53
CA ARG A 285 -14.51 -29.61 -0.68
C ARG A 285 -15.32 -29.12 -1.88
N THR A 286 -16.43 -28.44 -1.63
CA THR A 286 -17.29 -27.89 -2.67
C THR A 286 -16.81 -26.50 -3.07
N SER A 287 -16.69 -26.28 -4.38
CA SER A 287 -16.48 -24.94 -4.92
C SER A 287 -17.73 -24.10 -4.67
N LEU A 288 -17.56 -22.92 -4.09
CA LEU A 288 -18.61 -21.95 -3.80
C LEU A 288 -18.70 -20.84 -4.87
N GLY A 289 -17.71 -20.76 -5.77
CA GLY A 289 -17.64 -19.76 -6.82
C GLY A 289 -16.27 -19.12 -6.96
N ARG A 290 -16.24 -17.99 -7.67
CA ARG A 290 -15.03 -17.18 -7.89
C ARG A 290 -15.22 -15.82 -7.23
N GLU A 291 -14.18 -15.33 -6.59
CA GLU A 291 -14.15 -14.02 -5.96
C GLU A 291 -12.88 -13.25 -6.38
N TYR A 292 -13.03 -11.94 -6.52
CA TYR A 292 -11.91 -11.01 -6.60
C TYR A 292 -11.44 -10.70 -5.18
N ARG A 293 -10.17 -10.97 -4.90
CA ARG A 293 -9.62 -10.87 -3.56
C ARG A 293 -8.19 -10.36 -3.57
N GLU A 294 -7.88 -9.53 -2.58
CA GLU A 294 -6.52 -9.24 -2.17
C GLU A 294 -6.08 -10.12 -0.99
N PRO A 295 -4.77 -10.41 -0.87
CA PRO A 295 -3.68 -9.97 -1.76
C PRO A 295 -3.67 -10.72 -3.10
N TRP A 296 -3.05 -10.11 -4.11
CA TRP A 296 -2.84 -10.73 -5.41
C TRP A 296 -1.84 -11.89 -5.28
N CYS A 297 -2.06 -13.00 -5.97
CA CYS A 297 -1.19 -14.16 -5.92
C CYS A 297 -0.30 -14.25 -7.16
N GLY A 298 0.99 -14.53 -6.94
CA GLY A 298 1.93 -14.86 -7.99
C GLY A 298 1.60 -16.16 -8.73
N GLN A 299 2.17 -16.28 -9.93
CA GLN A 299 1.96 -17.42 -10.81
C GLN A 299 2.40 -18.74 -10.17
N GLU A 300 3.55 -18.76 -9.50
CA GLU A 300 4.06 -19.99 -8.86
C GLU A 300 3.13 -20.48 -7.75
N ILE A 301 2.48 -19.57 -7.02
CA ILE A 301 1.48 -19.91 -6.00
C ILE A 301 0.24 -20.50 -6.65
N ALA A 302 -0.25 -19.88 -7.73
CA ALA A 302 -1.39 -20.39 -8.50
C ALA A 302 -1.11 -21.80 -9.03
N GLU A 303 0.05 -22.02 -9.64
CA GLU A 303 0.48 -23.33 -10.11
C GLU A 303 0.63 -24.33 -8.96
N TRP A 304 1.22 -23.92 -7.83
CA TRP A 304 1.35 -24.77 -6.67
C TRP A 304 -0.01 -25.24 -6.14
N CYS A 305 -1.01 -24.34 -6.11
CA CYS A 305 -2.38 -24.67 -5.73
C CYS A 305 -3.06 -25.60 -6.75
N ALA A 306 -2.83 -25.38 -8.04
CA ALA A 306 -3.43 -26.20 -9.11
C ALA A 306 -2.94 -27.66 -9.09
N ARG A 307 -1.70 -27.91 -8.65
CA ARG A 307 -1.10 -29.27 -8.65
C ARG A 307 -1.86 -30.29 -7.79
N ARG A 308 -2.61 -29.87 -6.75
CA ARG A 308 -3.36 -30.78 -5.86
C ARG A 308 -4.62 -30.12 -5.30
N SER A 309 -5.72 -30.88 -5.23
CA SER A 309 -7.05 -30.42 -4.75
C SER A 309 -7.17 -30.12 -3.25
N GLY A 310 -6.06 -29.90 -2.54
CA GLY A 310 -6.00 -29.60 -1.11
C GLY A 310 -4.99 -28.50 -0.78
N ARG A 311 -4.71 -27.64 -1.74
CA ARG A 311 -3.74 -26.56 -1.64
C ARG A 311 -4.43 -25.22 -1.88
N TYR A 312 -4.19 -24.29 -0.97
CA TYR A 312 -4.86 -23.00 -0.93
C TYR A 312 -3.83 -21.93 -0.58
N ALA A 313 -3.95 -20.75 -1.19
CA ALA A 313 -3.06 -19.63 -0.89
C ALA A 313 -3.47 -18.90 0.39
N VAL A 314 -4.78 -18.86 0.64
CA VAL A 314 -5.39 -18.22 1.81
C VAL A 314 -6.44 -19.14 2.41
N VAL A 315 -6.56 -19.13 3.73
CA VAL A 315 -7.62 -19.83 4.46
C VAL A 315 -8.22 -18.89 5.49
N ASN A 316 -9.55 -18.80 5.54
CA ASN A 316 -10.26 -17.97 6.51
C ASN A 316 -11.40 -18.74 7.18
N ARG A 317 -11.70 -18.37 8.42
CA ARG A 317 -12.89 -18.82 9.13
C ARG A 317 -14.01 -17.82 8.90
N THR A 318 -15.19 -18.32 8.55
CA THR A 318 -16.43 -17.55 8.38
C THR A 318 -17.52 -18.18 9.23
N ASP A 319 -18.70 -17.56 9.27
CA ASP A 319 -19.89 -18.13 9.93
C ASP A 319 -20.32 -19.45 9.29
N TYR A 320 -19.97 -19.67 8.01
CA TYR A 320 -20.25 -20.89 7.27
C TYR A 320 -19.15 -21.96 7.39
N GLY A 321 -18.12 -21.71 8.20
CA GLY A 321 -16.99 -22.62 8.37
C GLY A 321 -15.70 -22.13 7.72
N TRP A 322 -14.77 -23.07 7.48
CA TRP A 322 -13.46 -22.77 6.90
C TRP A 322 -13.52 -22.73 5.38
N LEU A 323 -13.07 -21.62 4.80
CA LEU A 323 -12.96 -21.41 3.37
C LEU A 323 -11.49 -21.38 2.96
N GLY A 324 -11.17 -22.13 1.91
CA GLY A 324 -9.89 -22.07 1.21
C GLY A 324 -10.02 -21.28 -0.07
N TYR A 325 -9.01 -20.46 -0.35
CA TYR A 325 -8.96 -19.63 -1.54
C TYR A 325 -7.82 -20.13 -2.43
N ARG A 326 -8.20 -20.64 -3.59
CA ARG A 326 -7.28 -21.14 -4.61
C ARG A 326 -7.14 -20.09 -5.70
N PRO A 327 -5.99 -19.42 -5.85
CA PRO A 327 -5.79 -18.49 -6.94
C PRO A 327 -5.89 -19.23 -8.27
N ILE A 328 -6.66 -18.66 -9.20
CA ILE A 328 -6.89 -19.20 -10.55
C ILE A 328 -6.48 -18.16 -11.59
N ARG A 329 -6.06 -18.65 -12.75
CA ARG A 329 -5.80 -17.81 -13.92
C ARG A 329 -6.91 -18.06 -14.93
N ASP A 330 -7.37 -16.98 -15.55
CA ASP A 330 -8.26 -17.05 -16.71
C ASP A 330 -7.48 -17.40 -17.99
#